data_AF-A0A5J1RAS5-F1
#
_entry.id   AF-A0A5J1RAS5-F1
#
_cell.length_a   1.000
_cell.length_b   1.000
_cell.length_c   1.000
_cell.angle_alpha   90.00
_cell.angle_beta   90.00
_cell.angle_gamma   90.00
#
_symmetry.space_group_name_H-M   'P 1'
#
loop_
_entity.id
_entity.type
_entity.pdbx_description
1 polymer ?
#
loop_
_entity_poly.entity_id
_entity_poly.type
_entity_poly.pdbx_seq_one_letter_code
_entity_poly.pdbx_strand_id
1 'polypeptide(L)'
;MRISEEGWRLLTFWMFTAGGYLILFFIVICLAFLFQTPRRVLLWIALPQITLVLLLRFAAGDETLFFPIGAGWILGLSLLLALLFSHRLRQPHHLWAGCHAVVLLLLLAHIGDILERHHRRDAYQAQQVAEETLLQKIDTTDDRAFLNHLMSQAMQSQNAGDWWTNRRIEHLAKRISPFDIADGTEKIWLVLAIDRLNRPAVGAFASWFIGDSVQAKQYRHQLLQNNPLLDLLNRIFNDSMADEQIFLQQQLLARDICTSLISVVPELLTDELYAQAVAFDNSNKPKPFSWQFEFDVFYHQKK
;
A
#
# COMPACT_ATOMS: atom_id res chain seq x y z
N MET A 1 10.56 3.69 44.18
CA MET A 1 10.75 3.40 42.73
C MET A 1 9.36 3.37 42.09
N ARG A 2 8.96 4.38 41.32
CA ARG A 2 7.67 4.38 40.61
C ARG A 2 7.89 3.70 39.25
N ILE A 3 7.17 2.62 39.00
CA ILE A 3 7.15 1.96 37.69
C ILE A 3 6.48 2.94 36.71
N SER A 4 7.16 3.23 35.59
CA SER A 4 6.65 4.12 34.54
C SER A 4 5.41 3.51 33.87
N GLU A 5 4.59 4.32 33.22
CA GLU A 5 3.40 3.85 32.50
C GLU A 5 3.75 2.81 31.42
N GLU A 6 4.91 2.97 30.76
CA GLU A 6 5.50 1.98 29.86
C GLU A 6 5.89 0.68 30.58
N GLY A 7 6.43 0.79 31.81
CA GLY A 7 6.72 -0.36 32.65
C GLY A 7 5.46 -1.14 33.04
N TRP A 8 4.34 -0.45 33.29
CA TRP A 8 3.04 -1.09 33.53
C TRP A 8 2.48 -1.78 32.27
N ARG A 9 2.62 -1.15 31.09
CA ARG A 9 2.22 -1.75 29.80
C ARG A 9 3.07 -2.98 29.46
N LEU A 10 4.38 -2.93 29.69
CA LEU A 10 5.25 -4.08 29.51
C LEU A 10 4.89 -5.20 30.51
N LEU A 11 4.65 -4.87 31.78
CA LEU A 11 4.28 -5.85 32.80
C LEU A 11 2.93 -6.51 32.48
N THR A 12 1.94 -5.75 32.03
CA THR A 12 0.64 -6.31 31.59
C THR A 12 0.82 -7.15 30.34
N PHE A 13 1.57 -6.69 29.35
CA PHE A 13 1.92 -7.48 28.17
C PHE A 13 2.63 -8.80 28.55
N TRP A 14 3.58 -8.77 29.47
CA TRP A 14 4.29 -9.97 29.97
C TRP A 14 3.38 -10.93 30.76
N MET A 15 2.47 -10.40 31.59
CA MET A 15 1.49 -11.22 32.33
C MET A 15 0.39 -11.82 31.43
N PHE A 16 0.04 -11.15 30.32
CA PHE A 16 -0.96 -11.60 29.35
C PHE A 16 -0.36 -12.30 28.12
N THR A 17 0.91 -12.68 28.15
CA THR A 17 1.58 -13.48 27.10
C THR A 17 2.13 -14.79 27.70
N ALA A 18 3.00 -15.50 26.97
CA ALA A 18 3.63 -16.75 27.41
C ALA A 18 4.28 -16.67 28.81
N GLY A 19 4.80 -15.50 29.21
CA GLY A 19 5.41 -15.29 30.52
C GLY A 19 4.45 -15.56 31.69
N GLY A 20 3.23 -15.00 31.62
CA GLY A 20 2.20 -15.23 32.64
C GLY A 20 1.75 -16.68 32.74
N TYR A 21 1.64 -17.38 31.60
CA TYR A 21 1.37 -18.82 31.59
C TYR A 21 2.48 -19.63 32.26
N LEU A 22 3.74 -19.36 31.94
CA LEU A 22 4.88 -20.09 32.52
C LEU A 22 4.94 -19.91 34.04
N ILE A 23 4.67 -18.71 34.55
CA ILE A 23 4.62 -18.44 35.99
C ILE A 23 3.46 -19.22 36.63
N LEU A 24 2.26 -19.15 36.05
CA LEU A 24 1.09 -19.88 36.56
C LEU A 24 1.33 -21.39 36.54
N PHE A 25 1.93 -21.90 35.47
CA PHE A 25 2.28 -23.30 35.31
C PHE A 25 3.32 -23.76 36.36
N PHE A 26 4.35 -22.95 36.62
CA PHE A 26 5.34 -23.21 37.66
C PHE A 26 4.71 -23.27 39.06
N ILE A 27 3.80 -22.34 39.37
CA ILE A 27 3.05 -22.34 40.63
C ILE A 27 2.23 -23.63 40.76
N VAL A 28 1.53 -24.04 39.69
CA VAL A 28 0.74 -25.28 39.68
C VAL A 28 1.62 -26.51 39.88
N ILE A 29 2.81 -26.57 39.27
CA ILE A 29 3.78 -27.65 39.50
C ILE A 29 4.17 -27.72 40.97
N CYS A 30 4.56 -26.59 41.58
CA CYS A 30 4.96 -26.54 42.98
C CYS A 30 3.83 -27.00 43.91
N LEU A 31 2.61 -26.52 43.68
CA LEU A 31 1.44 -26.88 44.48
C LEU A 31 0.98 -28.33 44.27
N ALA A 32 1.27 -28.94 43.11
CA ALA A 32 0.90 -30.33 42.82
C ALA A 32 1.64 -31.36 43.70
N PHE A 33 2.79 -30.99 44.28
CA PHE A 33 3.48 -31.81 45.29
C PHE A 33 2.80 -31.78 46.65
N LEU A 34 2.07 -30.70 46.95
CA LEU A 34 1.46 -30.44 48.27
C LEU A 34 -0.03 -30.78 48.32
N PHE A 35 -0.75 -30.65 47.20
CA PHE A 35 -2.21 -30.75 47.18
C PHE A 35 -2.73 -31.62 46.01
N GLN A 36 -3.83 -32.33 46.23
CA GLN A 36 -4.43 -33.20 45.20
C GLN A 36 -5.09 -32.42 44.04
N THR A 37 -5.72 -31.28 44.32
CA THR A 37 -6.45 -30.50 43.30
C THR A 37 -5.53 -29.94 42.21
N PRO A 38 -4.41 -29.26 42.52
CA PRO A 38 -3.44 -28.82 41.53
C PRO A 38 -2.82 -29.97 40.75
N ARG A 39 -2.61 -31.13 41.39
CA ARG A 39 -2.11 -32.35 40.72
C ARG A 39 -3.06 -32.84 39.64
N ARG A 40 -4.38 -32.83 39.92
CA ARG A 40 -5.41 -33.18 38.91
C ARG A 40 -5.45 -32.16 37.78
N VAL A 41 -5.39 -30.86 38.09
CA VAL A 41 -5.36 -29.80 37.07
C VAL A 41 -4.13 -29.91 36.18
N LEU A 42 -2.95 -30.19 36.76
CA LEU A 42 -1.72 -30.40 36.01
C LEU A 42 -1.83 -31.57 35.01
N LEU A 43 -2.30 -32.72 35.49
CA LEU A 43 -2.37 -33.96 34.70
C LEU A 43 -3.49 -33.95 33.65
N TRP A 44 -4.66 -33.39 33.98
CA TRP A 44 -5.85 -33.52 33.14
C TRP A 44 -6.19 -32.27 32.33
N ILE A 45 -5.61 -31.11 32.63
CA ILE A 45 -5.82 -29.85 31.90
C ILE A 45 -4.50 -29.41 31.26
N ALA A 46 -3.49 -29.08 32.09
CA ALA A 46 -2.31 -28.37 31.61
C ALA A 46 -1.47 -29.21 30.63
N LEU A 47 -1.11 -30.44 31.01
CA LEU A 47 -0.28 -31.31 30.16
C LEU A 47 -0.95 -31.64 28.81
N PRO A 48 -2.23 -32.07 28.75
CA PRO A 48 -2.89 -32.33 27.46
C PRO A 48 -2.93 -31.10 26.54
N GLN A 49 -3.15 -29.90 27.08
CA GLN A 49 -3.18 -28.67 26.28
C GLN A 49 -1.80 -28.24 25.79
N ILE A 50 -0.75 -28.44 26.60
CA ILE A 50 0.64 -28.25 26.15
C ILE A 50 0.94 -29.20 24.99
N THR A 51 0.60 -30.48 25.14
CA THR A 51 0.78 -31.47 24.07
C THR A 51 0.02 -31.07 22.81
N LEU A 52 -1.22 -30.58 22.94
CA LEU A 52 -2.01 -30.10 21.81
C LEU A 52 -1.32 -28.93 21.09
N VAL A 53 -0.81 -27.93 21.82
CA VAL A 53 -0.09 -26.79 21.22
C VAL A 53 1.17 -27.26 20.49
N LEU A 54 1.91 -28.22 21.04
CA LEU A 54 3.09 -28.79 20.39
C LEU A 54 2.74 -29.59 19.13
N LEU A 55 1.67 -30.40 19.17
CA LEU A 55 1.18 -31.14 18.00
C LEU A 55 0.70 -30.21 16.90
N LEU A 56 -0.05 -29.17 17.25
CA LEU A 56 -0.54 -28.17 16.31
C LEU A 56 0.60 -27.36 15.68
N ARG A 57 1.61 -26.97 16.46
CA ARG A 57 2.84 -26.36 15.95
C ARG A 57 3.54 -27.29 14.95
N PHE A 58 3.70 -28.56 15.31
CA PHE A 58 4.37 -29.53 14.45
C PHE A 58 3.61 -29.77 13.14
N ALA A 59 2.27 -29.86 13.22
CA ALA A 59 1.42 -30.02 12.05
C ALA A 59 1.41 -28.79 11.12
N ALA A 60 1.57 -27.58 11.67
CA ALA A 60 1.58 -26.34 10.91
C ALA A 60 2.97 -25.92 10.39
N GLY A 61 4.02 -26.68 10.73
CA GLY A 61 5.37 -26.47 10.21
C GLY A 61 6.07 -25.18 10.67
N ASP A 62 7.15 -24.82 9.98
CA ASP A 62 8.06 -23.72 10.34
C ASP A 62 7.37 -22.34 10.36
N GLU A 63 6.26 -22.18 9.66
CA GLU A 63 5.49 -20.93 9.60
C GLU A 63 4.87 -20.52 10.94
N THR A 64 4.76 -21.46 11.88
CA THR A 64 4.14 -21.25 13.20
C THR A 64 5.16 -21.21 14.35
N LEU A 65 6.41 -20.85 14.08
CA LEU A 65 7.48 -20.85 15.08
C LEU A 65 7.15 -20.06 16.36
N PHE A 66 6.36 -18.98 16.24
CA PHE A 66 5.91 -18.13 17.35
C PHE A 66 4.51 -18.49 17.90
N PHE A 67 3.83 -19.47 17.31
CA PHE A 67 2.52 -19.93 17.77
C PHE A 67 2.48 -20.31 19.25
N PRO A 68 3.48 -21.02 19.82
CA PRO A 68 3.48 -21.32 21.26
C PRO A 68 3.51 -20.07 22.15
N ILE A 69 4.12 -18.98 21.67
CA ILE A 69 4.17 -17.70 22.41
C ILE A 69 2.79 -17.05 22.39
N GLY A 70 2.12 -17.06 21.23
CA GLY A 70 0.77 -16.57 21.06
C GLY A 70 -0.29 -17.42 21.77
N ALA A 71 -0.09 -18.74 21.90
CA ALA A 71 -0.99 -19.64 22.61
C ALA A 71 -0.96 -19.48 24.13
N GLY A 72 0.09 -18.84 24.68
CA GLY A 72 0.30 -18.73 26.13
C GLY A 72 -0.87 -18.11 26.89
N TRP A 73 -1.53 -17.09 26.34
CA TRP A 73 -2.67 -16.45 27.02
C TRP A 73 -3.92 -17.35 27.04
N ILE A 74 -4.13 -18.16 25.99
CA ILE A 74 -5.23 -19.14 25.89
C ILE A 74 -5.03 -20.22 26.97
N LEU A 75 -3.80 -20.73 27.07
CA LEU A 75 -3.44 -21.73 28.08
C LEU A 75 -3.48 -21.16 29.51
N GLY A 76 -3.02 -19.92 29.69
CA GLY A 76 -3.03 -19.22 30.98
C GLY A 76 -4.45 -19.00 31.51
N LEU A 77 -5.35 -18.53 30.65
CA LEU A 77 -6.76 -18.34 31.01
C LEU A 77 -7.44 -19.67 31.34
N SER A 78 -7.19 -20.70 30.52
CA SER A 78 -7.71 -22.04 30.76
C SER A 78 -7.25 -22.62 32.10
N LEU A 79 -5.95 -22.50 32.40
CA LEU A 79 -5.36 -22.99 33.64
C LEU A 79 -5.90 -22.25 34.86
N LEU A 80 -6.07 -20.92 34.77
CA LEU A 80 -6.63 -20.10 35.84
C LEU A 80 -8.10 -20.48 36.14
N LEU A 81 -8.91 -20.63 35.10
CA LEU A 81 -10.30 -21.07 35.23
C LEU A 81 -10.37 -22.49 35.83
N ALA A 82 -9.51 -23.40 35.39
CA ALA A 82 -9.44 -24.75 35.94
C ALA A 82 -9.15 -24.74 37.44
N LEU A 83 -8.22 -23.91 37.92
CA LEU A 83 -7.90 -23.79 39.35
C LEU A 83 -9.08 -23.24 40.17
N LEU A 84 -9.73 -22.17 39.68
CA LEU A 84 -10.82 -21.50 40.39
C LEU A 84 -12.06 -22.38 40.56
N PHE A 85 -12.40 -23.16 39.53
CA PHE A 85 -13.64 -23.95 39.52
C PHE A 85 -13.47 -25.41 39.94
N SER A 86 -12.25 -25.97 39.89
CA SER A 86 -12.03 -27.38 40.26
C SER A 86 -12.33 -27.72 41.71
N HIS A 87 -12.21 -26.76 42.64
CA HIS A 87 -12.53 -27.02 44.05
C HIS A 87 -14.04 -26.96 44.35
N ARG A 88 -14.86 -26.38 43.46
CA ARG A 88 -16.29 -26.15 43.70
C ARG A 88 -17.20 -27.24 43.13
N LEU A 89 -16.66 -28.17 42.35
CA LEU A 89 -17.47 -29.11 41.56
C LEU A 89 -17.28 -30.55 42.02
N ARG A 90 -18.41 -31.24 42.26
CA ARG A 90 -18.45 -32.68 42.59
C ARG A 90 -18.02 -33.57 41.43
N GLN A 91 -18.23 -33.14 40.18
CA GLN A 91 -17.85 -33.86 38.96
C GLN A 91 -17.08 -32.95 37.99
N PRO A 92 -15.75 -32.86 38.11
CA PRO A 92 -14.96 -31.90 37.35
C PRO A 92 -14.75 -32.27 35.87
N HIS A 93 -15.04 -33.52 35.47
CA HIS A 93 -14.71 -34.06 34.14
C HIS A 93 -15.43 -33.35 32.98
N HIS A 94 -16.70 -32.98 33.12
CA HIS A 94 -17.43 -32.24 32.08
C HIS A 94 -16.87 -30.82 31.87
N LEU A 95 -16.44 -30.17 32.95
CA LEU A 95 -15.79 -28.88 32.89
C LEU A 95 -14.45 -28.99 32.14
N TRP A 96 -13.68 -30.06 32.41
CA TRP A 96 -12.41 -30.30 31.73
C TRP A 96 -12.59 -30.54 30.23
N ALA A 97 -13.58 -31.35 29.84
CA ALA A 97 -13.90 -31.57 28.43
C ALA A 97 -14.32 -30.28 27.70
N GLY A 98 -15.18 -29.47 28.32
CA GLY A 98 -15.56 -28.15 27.78
C GLY A 98 -14.36 -27.21 27.67
N CYS A 99 -13.45 -27.23 28.65
CA CYS A 99 -12.24 -26.43 28.64
C CYS A 99 -11.30 -26.82 27.48
N HIS A 100 -11.10 -28.12 27.25
CA HIS A 100 -10.33 -28.62 26.10
C HIS A 100 -10.96 -28.24 24.76
N ALA A 101 -12.29 -28.33 24.63
CA ALA A 101 -12.98 -27.95 23.41
C ALA A 101 -12.82 -26.45 23.10
N VAL A 102 -12.97 -25.58 24.10
CA VAL A 102 -12.77 -24.13 23.94
C VAL A 102 -11.33 -23.81 23.58
N VAL A 103 -10.36 -24.41 24.27
CA VAL A 103 -8.93 -24.21 23.96
C VAL A 103 -8.60 -24.68 22.55
N LEU A 104 -9.09 -25.85 22.12
CA LEU A 104 -8.89 -26.36 20.77
C LEU A 104 -9.45 -25.39 19.72
N LEU A 105 -10.67 -24.90 19.88
CA LEU A 105 -11.29 -23.95 18.94
C LEU A 105 -10.50 -22.65 18.85
N LEU A 106 -10.07 -22.10 19.99
CA LEU A 106 -9.26 -20.88 20.03
C LEU A 106 -7.89 -21.08 19.38
N LEU A 107 -7.25 -22.23 19.61
CA LEU A 107 -5.97 -22.56 18.98
C LEU A 107 -6.10 -22.75 17.46
N LEU A 108 -7.16 -23.41 16.99
CA LEU A 108 -7.43 -23.55 15.55
C LEU A 108 -7.69 -22.20 14.88
N ALA A 109 -8.48 -21.32 15.51
CA ALA A 109 -8.71 -19.96 15.01
C ALA A 109 -7.40 -19.17 14.96
N HIS A 110 -6.56 -19.30 15.99
CA HIS A 110 -5.28 -18.60 16.05
C HIS A 110 -4.29 -19.10 14.98
N ILE A 111 -4.22 -20.41 14.72
CA ILE A 111 -3.40 -20.97 13.62
C ILE A 111 -3.93 -20.53 12.27
N GLY A 112 -5.24 -20.57 12.05
CA GLY A 112 -5.84 -20.14 10.79
C GLY A 112 -5.46 -18.71 10.42
N ASP A 113 -5.53 -17.79 11.39
CA ASP A 113 -5.13 -16.40 11.19
C ASP A 113 -3.61 -16.24 10.92
N ILE A 114 -2.75 -17.01 11.58
CA ILE A 114 -1.31 -17.01 11.30
C ILE A 114 -1.02 -17.50 9.87
N LEU A 115 -1.61 -18.63 9.47
CA LEU A 115 -1.42 -19.19 8.12
C LEU A 115 -1.97 -18.25 7.05
N GLU A 116 -3.14 -17.65 7.26
CA GLU A 116 -3.71 -16.71 6.30
C GLU A 116 -2.80 -15.48 6.13
N ARG A 117 -2.27 -14.95 7.23
CA ARG A 117 -1.31 -13.84 7.19
C ARG A 117 -0.01 -14.22 6.48
N HIS A 118 0.48 -15.45 6.66
CA HIS A 118 1.65 -15.96 5.95
C HIS A 118 1.37 -16.08 4.45
N HIS A 119 0.28 -16.73 4.07
CA HIS A 119 -0.12 -16.91 2.68
C HIS A 119 -0.29 -15.56 1.95
N ARG A 120 -0.92 -14.57 2.59
CA ARG A 120 -1.03 -13.21 2.03
C ARG A 120 0.32 -12.55 1.85
N ARG A 121 1.25 -12.75 2.78
CA ARG A 121 2.61 -12.23 2.69
C ARG A 121 3.36 -12.88 1.53
N ASP A 122 3.27 -14.19 1.37
CA ASP A 122 3.94 -14.91 0.28
C ASP A 122 3.38 -14.52 -1.08
N ALA A 123 2.05 -14.38 -1.19
CA ALA A 123 1.41 -13.88 -2.40
C ALA A 123 1.90 -12.46 -2.75
N TYR A 124 2.00 -11.57 -1.75
CA TYR A 124 2.53 -10.22 -1.94
C TYR A 124 4.01 -10.22 -2.35
N GLN A 125 4.83 -11.07 -1.74
CA GLN A 125 6.24 -11.22 -2.10
C GLN A 125 6.42 -11.80 -3.50
N ALA A 126 5.63 -12.81 -3.88
CA ALA A 126 5.64 -13.39 -5.22
C ALA A 126 5.23 -12.35 -6.27
N GLN A 127 4.21 -11.53 -5.98
CA GLN A 127 3.84 -10.41 -6.84
C GLN A 127 4.99 -9.39 -6.96
N GLN A 128 5.61 -9.02 -5.84
CA GLN A 128 6.74 -8.09 -5.83
C GLN A 128 7.91 -8.59 -6.70
N VAL A 129 8.28 -9.87 -6.57
CA VAL A 129 9.35 -10.49 -7.37
C VAL A 129 8.98 -10.52 -8.85
N ALA A 130 7.73 -10.85 -9.17
CA ALA A 130 7.25 -10.83 -10.56
C ALA A 130 7.30 -9.44 -11.18
N GLU A 131 6.92 -8.40 -10.43
CA GLU A 131 7.02 -7.00 -10.87
C GLU A 131 8.46 -6.57 -11.05
N GLU A 132 9.35 -6.87 -10.10
CA GLU A 132 10.78 -6.53 -10.21
C GLU A 132 11.41 -7.20 -11.43
N THR A 133 11.04 -8.46 -11.70
CA THR A 133 11.48 -9.18 -12.91
C THR A 133 10.94 -8.51 -14.19
N LEU A 134 9.69 -8.04 -14.16
CA LEU A 134 9.10 -7.31 -15.29
C LEU A 134 9.81 -5.97 -15.54
N LEU A 135 10.10 -5.20 -14.49
CA LEU A 135 10.84 -3.94 -14.59
C LEU A 135 12.25 -4.17 -15.15
N GLN A 136 12.95 -5.20 -14.68
CA GLN A 136 14.24 -5.59 -15.24
C GLN A 136 14.14 -5.96 -16.72
N LYS A 137 13.08 -6.67 -17.12
CA LYS A 137 12.82 -7.00 -18.53
C LYS A 137 12.57 -5.74 -19.36
N ILE A 138 11.81 -4.77 -18.86
CA ILE A 138 11.60 -3.46 -19.52
C ILE A 138 12.94 -2.76 -19.75
N ASP A 139 13.82 -2.77 -18.75
CA ASP A 139 15.12 -2.09 -18.81
C ASP A 139 16.12 -2.75 -19.74
N THR A 140 15.91 -4.01 -20.15
CA THR A 140 16.89 -4.81 -20.90
C THR A 140 16.42 -5.25 -22.28
N THR A 141 15.11 -5.35 -22.51
CA THR A 141 14.55 -5.82 -23.79
C THR A 141 14.64 -4.76 -24.89
N ASP A 142 14.83 -5.20 -26.13
CA ASP A 142 14.72 -4.35 -27.33
C ASP A 142 13.40 -4.56 -28.09
N ASP A 143 12.52 -5.43 -27.59
CA ASP A 143 11.20 -5.67 -28.16
C ASP A 143 10.29 -4.45 -28.02
N ARG A 144 10.23 -3.64 -29.08
CA ARG A 144 9.41 -2.42 -29.14
C ARG A 144 7.91 -2.71 -29.04
N ALA A 145 7.43 -3.83 -29.59
CA ALA A 145 6.01 -4.17 -29.54
C ALA A 145 5.60 -4.49 -28.09
N PHE A 146 6.43 -5.24 -27.37
CA PHE A 146 6.24 -5.51 -25.94
C PHE A 146 6.23 -4.22 -25.10
N LEU A 147 7.20 -3.33 -25.30
CA LEU A 147 7.29 -2.06 -24.57
C LEU A 147 6.07 -1.17 -24.84
N ASN A 148 5.67 -1.03 -26.11
CA ASN A 148 4.50 -0.24 -26.50
C ASN A 148 3.20 -0.83 -25.93
N HIS A 149 3.06 -2.16 -25.95
CA HIS A 149 1.90 -2.83 -25.37
C HIS A 149 1.78 -2.56 -23.86
N LEU A 150 2.89 -2.66 -23.12
CA LEU A 150 2.91 -2.36 -21.69
C LEU A 150 2.62 -0.88 -21.41
N MET A 151 3.15 0.03 -22.21
CA MET A 151 2.84 1.46 -22.08
C MET A 151 1.35 1.74 -22.35
N SER A 152 0.77 1.13 -23.39
CA SER A 152 -0.67 1.21 -23.66
C SER A 152 -1.52 0.72 -22.50
N GLN A 153 -1.14 -0.40 -21.86
CA GLN A 153 -1.82 -0.92 -20.67
C GLN A 153 -1.69 0.05 -19.48
N ALA A 154 -0.48 0.55 -19.21
CA ALA A 154 -0.23 1.45 -18.10
C ALA A 154 -0.94 2.80 -18.25
N MET A 155 -1.20 3.23 -19.48
CA MET A 155 -1.93 4.47 -19.80
C MET A 155 -3.45 4.36 -19.67
N GLN A 156 -4.02 3.19 -19.39
CA GLN A 156 -5.47 3.04 -19.22
C GLN A 156 -5.94 3.69 -17.92
N SER A 157 -7.10 4.37 -17.95
CA SER A 157 -7.65 5.11 -16.80
C SER A 157 -7.86 4.23 -15.57
N GLN A 158 -8.24 2.97 -15.76
CA GLN A 158 -8.40 1.97 -14.70
C GLN A 158 -7.12 1.64 -13.92
N ASN A 159 -5.95 1.95 -14.49
CA ASN A 159 -4.65 1.73 -13.86
C ASN A 159 -4.04 3.03 -13.29
N ALA A 160 -4.74 4.17 -13.42
CA ALA A 160 -4.25 5.46 -12.97
C ALA A 160 -4.17 5.50 -11.43
N GLY A 161 -2.99 5.85 -10.90
CA GLY A 161 -2.76 5.99 -9.46
C GLY A 161 -2.31 4.72 -8.74
N ASP A 162 -2.28 3.56 -9.41
CA ASP A 162 -1.66 2.36 -8.88
C ASP A 162 -0.14 2.51 -8.79
N TRP A 163 0.44 2.13 -7.65
CA TRP A 163 1.87 2.33 -7.38
C TRP A 163 2.76 1.53 -8.33
N TRP A 164 2.39 0.27 -8.62
CA TRP A 164 3.14 -0.57 -9.56
C TRP A 164 3.06 -0.03 -10.98
N THR A 165 1.89 0.43 -11.40
CA THR A 165 1.68 1.07 -12.70
C THR A 165 2.55 2.32 -12.86
N ASN A 166 2.59 3.20 -11.86
CA ASN A 166 3.44 4.39 -11.90
C ASN A 166 4.93 4.02 -12.05
N ARG A 167 5.39 3.01 -11.31
CA ARG A 167 6.77 2.53 -11.41
C ARG A 167 7.07 1.94 -12.78
N ARG A 168 6.13 1.17 -13.37
CA ARG A 168 6.28 0.68 -14.75
C ARG A 168 6.38 1.83 -15.75
N ILE A 169 5.54 2.87 -15.62
CA ILE A 169 5.59 4.07 -16.47
C ILE A 169 6.97 4.73 -16.40
N GLU A 170 7.56 4.87 -15.21
CA GLU A 170 8.90 5.46 -15.05
C GLU A 170 9.99 4.68 -15.81
N HIS A 171 9.94 3.35 -15.78
CA HIS A 171 10.88 2.51 -16.52
C HIS A 171 10.60 2.55 -18.04
N LEU A 172 9.34 2.46 -18.45
CA LEU A 172 8.93 2.50 -19.85
C LEU A 172 9.27 3.85 -20.50
N ALA A 173 9.05 4.96 -19.79
CA ALA A 173 9.33 6.30 -20.28
C ALA A 173 10.81 6.55 -20.56
N LYS A 174 11.74 5.81 -19.93
CA LYS A 174 13.18 5.89 -20.26
C LYS A 174 13.50 5.20 -21.60
N ARG A 175 12.65 4.27 -22.03
CA ARG A 175 12.84 3.42 -23.21
C ARG A 175 12.05 3.91 -24.43
N ILE A 176 10.90 4.55 -24.19
CA ILE A 176 9.97 5.02 -25.22
C ILE A 176 10.04 6.54 -25.29
N SER A 177 10.24 7.09 -26.49
CA SER A 177 10.30 8.53 -26.66
C SER A 177 8.89 9.14 -26.48
N PRO A 178 8.77 10.31 -25.82
CA PRO A 178 7.48 11.02 -25.70
C PRO A 178 6.86 11.40 -27.06
N PHE A 179 7.67 11.44 -28.13
CA PHE A 179 7.27 11.77 -29.50
C PHE A 179 7.02 10.54 -30.39
N ASP A 180 7.21 9.32 -29.88
CA ASP A 180 6.82 8.13 -30.62
C ASP A 180 5.28 8.06 -30.69
N ILE A 181 4.75 7.55 -31.80
CA ILE A 181 3.31 7.34 -31.98
C ILE A 181 2.85 6.24 -31.01
N ALA A 182 1.81 6.54 -30.24
CA ALA A 182 1.23 5.61 -29.30
C ALA A 182 0.46 4.50 -30.04
N ASP A 183 0.71 3.25 -29.64
CA ASP A 183 0.22 2.07 -30.35
C ASP A 183 -1.31 2.04 -30.44
N GLY A 184 -1.82 1.78 -31.65
CA GLY A 184 -3.25 1.82 -31.96
C GLY A 184 -3.87 3.22 -31.96
N THR A 185 -3.07 4.30 -32.00
CA THR A 185 -3.55 5.69 -32.06
C THR A 185 -2.77 6.53 -33.08
N GLU A 186 -3.28 7.72 -33.42
CA GLU A 186 -2.58 8.71 -34.23
C GLU A 186 -1.81 9.74 -33.37
N LYS A 187 -1.85 9.61 -32.04
CA LYS A 187 -1.27 10.59 -31.11
C LYS A 187 0.10 10.12 -30.63
N ILE A 188 1.00 11.06 -30.36
CA ILE A 188 2.25 10.76 -29.67
C ILE A 188 2.00 10.47 -28.18
N TRP A 189 2.88 9.70 -27.54
CA TRP A 189 2.71 9.28 -26.15
C TRP A 189 2.52 10.42 -25.16
N LEU A 190 3.26 11.53 -25.32
CA LEU A 190 3.11 12.68 -24.42
C LEU A 190 1.73 13.33 -24.53
N VAL A 191 1.24 13.53 -25.75
CA VAL A 191 -0.09 14.11 -25.98
C VAL A 191 -1.17 13.16 -25.45
N LEU A 192 -1.02 11.86 -25.67
CA LEU A 192 -1.95 10.87 -25.11
C LEU A 192 -1.97 10.89 -23.57
N ALA A 193 -0.81 11.03 -22.93
CA ALA A 193 -0.71 11.15 -21.47
C ALA A 193 -1.41 12.41 -20.95
N ILE A 194 -1.22 13.55 -21.63
CA ILE A 194 -1.88 14.82 -21.32
C ILE A 194 -3.40 14.70 -21.51
N ASP A 195 -3.85 14.14 -22.63
CA ASP A 195 -5.27 13.95 -22.93
C ASP A 195 -5.98 13.11 -21.89
N ARG A 196 -5.29 12.09 -21.37
CA ARG A 196 -5.79 11.19 -20.32
C ARG A 196 -5.58 11.70 -18.90
N LEU A 197 -5.03 12.91 -18.74
CA LEU A 197 -4.67 13.48 -17.44
C LEU A 197 -3.77 12.55 -16.61
N ASN A 198 -2.91 11.78 -17.26
CA ASN A 198 -2.01 10.82 -16.62
C ASN A 198 -0.75 11.54 -16.11
N ARG A 199 -0.86 12.14 -14.93
CA ARG A 199 0.24 12.88 -14.28
C ARG A 199 1.54 12.06 -14.14
N PRO A 200 1.54 10.80 -13.66
CA PRO A 200 2.76 10.00 -13.58
C PRO A 200 3.50 9.88 -14.92
N ALA A 201 2.77 9.65 -16.02
CA ALA A 201 3.36 9.57 -17.34
C ALA A 201 3.91 10.90 -17.84
N VAL A 202 3.17 11.99 -17.67
CA VAL A 202 3.68 13.33 -18.02
C VAL A 202 4.95 13.65 -17.23
N GLY A 203 4.95 13.37 -15.92
CA GLY A 203 6.13 13.56 -15.07
C GLY A 203 7.33 12.72 -15.50
N ALA A 204 7.10 11.45 -15.86
CA ALA A 204 8.16 10.58 -16.37
C ALA A 204 8.74 11.08 -17.70
N PHE A 205 7.88 11.53 -18.62
CA PHE A 205 8.30 12.13 -19.89
C PHE A 205 8.97 13.49 -19.73
N ALA A 206 8.65 14.25 -18.68
CA ALA A 206 9.26 15.56 -18.43
C ALA A 206 10.80 15.47 -18.37
N SER A 207 11.35 14.33 -17.92
CA SER A 207 12.78 14.07 -17.85
C SER A 207 13.52 14.21 -19.19
N TRP A 208 12.85 13.96 -20.32
CA TRP A 208 13.42 14.10 -21.67
C TRP A 208 13.68 15.54 -22.08
N PHE A 209 13.06 16.49 -21.38
CA PHE A 209 13.22 17.91 -21.62
C PHE A 209 14.19 18.57 -20.62
N ILE A 210 14.91 17.82 -19.79
CA ILE A 210 15.84 18.39 -18.80
C ILE A 210 17.26 18.51 -19.40
N GLY A 211 17.97 19.59 -19.04
CA GLY A 211 19.38 19.79 -19.38
C GLY A 211 19.65 20.42 -20.74
N ASP A 212 20.93 20.49 -21.13
CA ASP A 212 21.39 21.27 -22.30
C ASP A 212 21.79 20.44 -23.52
N SER A 213 21.47 19.14 -23.51
CA SER A 213 21.79 18.25 -24.64
C SER A 213 21.08 18.72 -25.92
N VAL A 214 21.72 18.45 -27.07
CA VAL A 214 21.14 18.76 -28.39
C VAL A 214 19.75 18.12 -28.53
N GLN A 215 19.62 16.88 -28.07
CA GLN A 215 18.36 16.14 -28.10
C GLN A 215 17.28 16.77 -27.21
N ALA A 216 17.59 17.16 -25.97
CA ALA A 216 16.63 17.83 -25.09
C ALA A 216 16.16 19.17 -25.70
N LYS A 217 17.07 19.95 -26.29
CA LYS A 217 16.73 21.20 -26.99
C LYS A 217 15.83 20.96 -28.21
N GLN A 218 16.12 19.91 -28.99
CA GLN A 218 15.26 19.51 -30.12
C GLN A 218 13.86 19.12 -29.66
N TYR A 219 13.74 18.34 -28.58
CA TYR A 219 12.46 17.94 -28.02
C TYR A 219 11.66 19.11 -27.45
N ARG A 220 12.31 20.06 -26.76
CA ARG A 220 11.65 21.32 -26.36
C ARG A 220 11.15 22.07 -27.58
N HIS A 221 11.97 22.21 -28.63
CA HIS A 221 11.56 22.90 -29.85
C HIS A 221 10.36 22.23 -30.53
N GLN A 222 10.35 20.89 -30.64
CA GLN A 222 9.22 20.14 -31.18
C GLN A 222 7.96 20.34 -30.34
N LEU A 223 8.06 20.33 -29.01
CA LEU A 223 6.94 20.57 -28.11
C LEU A 223 6.35 21.97 -28.26
N LEU A 224 7.20 22.98 -28.53
CA LEU A 224 6.77 24.37 -28.72
C LEU A 224 6.09 24.61 -30.07
N GLN A 225 6.32 23.77 -31.08
CA GLN A 225 5.64 23.89 -32.38
C GLN A 225 4.13 23.65 -32.26
N ASN A 226 3.72 22.79 -31.34
CA ASN A 226 2.32 22.57 -31.01
C ASN A 226 2.17 22.41 -29.49
N ASN A 227 1.93 23.52 -28.80
CA ASN A 227 1.88 23.57 -27.34
C ASN A 227 0.66 22.77 -26.82
N PRO A 228 0.87 21.57 -26.25
CA PRO A 228 -0.24 20.71 -25.86
C PRO A 228 -0.99 21.21 -24.62
N LEU A 229 -0.40 22.15 -23.87
CA LEU A 229 -1.06 22.76 -22.70
C LEU A 229 -2.20 23.68 -23.12
N LEU A 230 -2.10 24.30 -24.31
CA LEU A 230 -3.15 25.16 -24.83
C LEU A 230 -4.42 24.37 -25.10
N ASP A 231 -4.30 23.25 -25.82
CA ASP A 231 -5.41 22.34 -26.11
C ASP A 231 -5.99 21.72 -24.83
N LEU A 232 -5.12 21.35 -23.88
CA LEU A 232 -5.53 20.83 -22.57
C LEU A 232 -6.43 21.82 -21.83
N LEU A 233 -5.97 23.06 -21.65
CA LEU A 233 -6.71 24.07 -20.90
C LEU A 233 -7.96 24.51 -21.64
N ASN A 234 -7.90 24.67 -22.97
CA ASN A 234 -9.08 24.95 -23.79
C ASN A 234 -10.16 23.90 -23.59
N ARG A 235 -9.78 22.61 -23.59
CA ARG A 235 -10.73 21.51 -23.37
C ARG A 235 -11.34 21.57 -21.96
N ILE A 236 -10.52 21.73 -20.94
CA ILE A 236 -10.99 21.72 -19.54
C ILE A 236 -11.83 22.95 -19.25
N PHE A 237 -11.33 24.15 -19.56
CA PHE A 237 -12.02 25.40 -19.26
C PHE A 237 -13.36 25.52 -19.99
N ASN A 238 -13.53 24.85 -21.13
CA ASN A 238 -14.76 24.88 -21.91
C ASN A 238 -15.66 23.65 -21.71
N ASP A 239 -15.29 22.69 -20.86
CA ASP A 239 -16.14 21.53 -20.58
C ASP A 239 -17.39 21.95 -19.79
N SER A 240 -18.50 22.14 -20.51
CA SER A 240 -19.79 22.54 -19.95
C SER A 240 -20.67 21.36 -19.55
N MET A 241 -20.22 20.13 -19.80
CA MET A 241 -21.01 18.91 -19.63
C MET A 241 -20.54 18.06 -18.45
N ALA A 242 -19.40 18.38 -17.87
CA ALA A 242 -18.88 17.71 -16.68
C ALA A 242 -19.69 18.07 -15.42
N ASP A 243 -19.94 17.06 -14.59
CA ASP A 243 -20.34 17.27 -13.19
C ASP A 243 -19.31 18.16 -12.48
N GLU A 244 -19.76 19.01 -11.55
CA GLU A 244 -18.88 19.99 -10.88
C GLU A 244 -17.70 19.31 -10.17
N GLN A 245 -17.90 18.16 -9.52
CA GLN A 245 -16.83 17.44 -8.85
C GLN A 245 -15.79 16.91 -9.85
N ILE A 246 -16.26 16.37 -10.98
CA ILE A 246 -15.38 15.89 -12.06
C ILE A 246 -14.61 17.06 -12.66
N PHE A 247 -15.28 18.18 -12.90
CA PHE A 247 -14.68 19.40 -13.45
C PHE A 247 -13.58 19.95 -12.54
N LEU A 248 -13.81 20.03 -11.22
CA LEU A 248 -12.81 20.46 -10.24
C LEU A 248 -11.63 19.47 -10.16
N GLN A 249 -11.89 18.16 -10.22
CA GLN A 249 -10.84 17.14 -10.21
C GLN A 249 -9.96 17.22 -11.46
N GLN A 250 -10.56 17.42 -12.64
CA GLN A 250 -9.80 17.60 -13.88
C GLN A 250 -8.92 18.85 -13.83
N GLN A 251 -9.41 19.96 -13.25
CA GLN A 251 -8.61 21.16 -13.05
C GLN A 251 -7.38 20.90 -12.17
N LEU A 252 -7.51 20.15 -11.07
CA LEU A 252 -6.39 19.78 -10.21
C LEU A 252 -5.34 18.94 -10.95
N LEU A 253 -5.77 17.93 -11.72
CA LEU A 253 -4.86 17.09 -12.49
C LEU A 253 -4.16 17.88 -13.61
N ALA A 254 -4.88 18.76 -14.28
CA ALA A 254 -4.31 19.61 -15.32
C ALA A 254 -3.32 20.62 -14.76
N ARG A 255 -3.57 21.18 -13.57
CA ARG A 255 -2.59 22.03 -12.88
C ARG A 255 -1.30 21.28 -12.64
N ASP A 256 -1.37 20.07 -12.09
CA ASP A 256 -0.19 19.25 -11.84
C ASP A 256 0.59 18.96 -13.13
N ILE A 257 -0.11 18.68 -14.24
CA ILE A 257 0.48 18.47 -15.57
C ILE A 257 1.15 19.75 -16.10
N CYS A 258 0.44 20.87 -16.05
CA CYS A 258 0.94 22.17 -16.50
C CYS A 258 2.18 22.58 -15.71
N THR A 259 2.13 22.53 -14.38
CA THR A 259 3.27 22.90 -13.52
C THR A 259 4.45 21.96 -13.73
N SER A 260 4.22 20.65 -13.88
CA SER A 260 5.29 19.68 -14.18
C SER A 260 6.02 20.01 -15.49
N LEU A 261 5.28 20.30 -16.57
CA LEU A 261 5.90 20.60 -17.87
C LEU A 261 6.50 22.02 -17.92
N ILE A 262 5.80 23.04 -17.41
CA ILE A 262 6.28 24.43 -17.41
C ILE A 262 7.55 24.58 -16.54
N SER A 263 7.66 23.83 -15.45
CA SER A 263 8.87 23.87 -14.60
C SER A 263 10.13 23.42 -15.34
N VAL A 264 10.00 22.59 -16.37
CA VAL A 264 11.11 22.06 -17.17
C VAL A 264 11.24 22.76 -18.54
N VAL A 265 10.13 23.22 -19.08
CA VAL A 265 10.04 23.95 -20.36
C VAL A 265 9.21 25.23 -20.16
N PRO A 266 9.79 26.28 -19.54
CA PRO A 266 9.07 27.51 -19.22
C PRO A 266 8.50 28.23 -20.44
N GLU A 267 9.06 27.98 -21.63
CA GLU A 267 8.60 28.54 -22.88
C GLU A 267 7.18 28.11 -23.25
N LEU A 268 6.69 26.99 -22.71
CA LEU A 268 5.31 26.52 -22.87
C LEU A 268 4.29 27.49 -22.26
N LEU A 269 4.70 28.31 -21.29
CA LEU A 269 3.85 29.38 -20.79
C LEU A 269 3.92 30.56 -21.78
N THR A 270 3.10 30.48 -22.82
CA THR A 270 2.93 31.54 -23.82
C THR A 270 1.99 32.62 -23.28
N ASP A 271 2.05 33.82 -23.88
CA ASP A 271 1.13 34.91 -23.53
C ASP A 271 -0.33 34.51 -23.75
N GLU A 272 -0.59 33.69 -24.77
CA GLU A 272 -1.92 33.14 -25.04
C GLU A 272 -2.41 32.21 -23.93
N LEU A 273 -1.57 31.26 -23.49
CA LEU A 273 -1.92 30.34 -22.39
C LEU A 273 -2.17 31.11 -21.09
N TYR A 274 -1.32 32.10 -20.80
CA TYR A 274 -1.48 32.97 -19.63
C TYR A 274 -2.77 33.80 -19.72
N ALA A 275 -3.08 34.39 -20.87
CA ALA A 275 -4.31 35.15 -21.07
C ALA A 275 -5.57 34.28 -20.89
N GLN A 276 -5.55 33.02 -21.32
CA GLN A 276 -6.64 32.07 -21.09
C GLN A 276 -6.85 31.76 -19.61
N ALA A 277 -5.77 31.57 -18.84
CA ALA A 277 -5.85 31.38 -17.40
C ALA A 277 -6.50 32.59 -16.70
N VAL A 278 -6.09 33.81 -17.06
CA VAL A 278 -6.69 35.06 -16.53
C VAL A 278 -8.16 35.18 -16.93
N ALA A 279 -8.51 34.87 -18.18
CA ALA A 279 -9.90 34.92 -18.64
C ALA A 279 -10.77 33.90 -17.90
N PHE A 280 -10.26 32.69 -17.70
CA PHE A 280 -10.94 31.65 -16.92
C PHE A 280 -11.14 32.10 -15.48
N ASP A 281 -10.11 32.63 -14.81
CA ASP A 281 -10.18 33.16 -13.44
C ASP A 281 -11.20 34.29 -13.28
N ASN A 282 -11.49 35.06 -14.33
CA ASN A 282 -12.55 36.07 -14.34
C ASN A 282 -13.95 35.53 -14.71
N SER A 283 -14.07 34.27 -15.09
CA SER A 283 -15.36 33.63 -15.39
C SER A 283 -16.12 33.21 -14.12
N ASN A 284 -17.43 32.96 -14.26
CA ASN A 284 -18.28 32.45 -13.19
C ASN A 284 -18.16 30.94 -12.95
N LYS A 285 -17.22 30.25 -13.63
CA LYS A 285 -17.02 28.80 -13.47
C LYS A 285 -16.36 28.49 -12.12
N PRO A 286 -16.67 27.33 -11.50
CA PRO A 286 -16.09 26.95 -10.23
C PRO A 286 -14.60 26.64 -10.37
N LYS A 287 -13.80 27.06 -9.38
CA LYS A 287 -12.35 26.95 -9.41
C LYS A 287 -11.83 26.46 -8.07
N PRO A 288 -10.97 25.43 -8.02
CA PRO A 288 -10.37 25.01 -6.76
C PRO A 288 -9.19 25.91 -6.34
N PHE A 289 -8.66 26.73 -7.26
CA PHE A 289 -7.53 27.63 -7.09
C PHE A 289 -7.57 28.71 -8.19
N SER A 290 -6.70 29.73 -8.12
CA SER A 290 -6.50 30.72 -9.18
C SER A 290 -5.44 30.23 -10.17
N TRP A 291 -5.82 30.06 -11.42
CA TRP A 291 -4.89 29.65 -12.49
C TRP A 291 -3.85 30.72 -12.79
N GLN A 292 -4.22 32.00 -12.71
CA GLN A 292 -3.29 33.11 -12.85
C GLN A 292 -2.19 33.01 -11.80
N PHE A 293 -2.55 32.86 -10.53
CA PHE A 293 -1.57 32.78 -9.44
C PHE A 293 -0.58 31.62 -9.62
N GLU A 294 -1.07 30.46 -10.07
CA GLU A 294 -0.21 29.30 -10.36
C GLU A 294 0.79 29.57 -11.49
N PHE A 295 0.42 30.37 -12.49
CA PHE A 295 1.28 30.71 -13.62
C PHE A 295 2.19 31.91 -13.36
N ASP A 296 1.81 32.85 -12.49
CA ASP A 296 2.61 34.02 -12.13
C ASP A 296 4.02 33.65 -11.64
N VAL A 297 4.10 32.56 -10.86
CA VAL A 297 5.36 32.01 -10.33
C VAL A 297 6.38 31.74 -11.44
N PHE A 298 5.91 31.27 -12.60
CA PHE A 298 6.76 30.95 -13.75
C PHE A 298 6.88 32.11 -14.75
N TYR A 299 5.78 32.85 -14.95
CA TYR A 299 5.70 33.91 -15.96
C TYR A 299 6.67 35.05 -15.65
N HIS A 300 6.83 35.41 -14.38
CA HIS A 300 7.75 36.47 -13.96
C HIS A 300 9.23 36.05 -13.97
N GLN A 301 9.53 34.74 -14.01
CA GLN A 301 10.90 34.24 -14.13
C GLN A 301 11.40 34.26 -15.59
N LYS A 302 10.48 34.37 -16.56
CA LYS A 302 10.78 34.38 -18.00
C LYS A 302 11.16 35.76 -18.54
N LYS A 303 10.76 36.84 -17.86
CA LYS A 303 11.03 38.24 -18.24
C LYS A 303 12.27 38.77 -17.54
#